data_AF-A0A3D2RKA8-F1
#
_entry.id   AF-A0A3D2RKA8-F1
#
_cell.length_a   1.000
_cell.length_b   1.000
_cell.length_c   1.000
_cell.angle_alpha   90.00
_cell.angle_beta   90.00
_cell.angle_gamma   90.00
#
_symmetry.space_group_name_H-M   'P 1'
#
loop_
_entity.id
_entity.type
_entity.pdbx_description
1 polymer ?
#
loop_
_entity_poly.entity_id
_entity_poly.type
_entity_poly.pdbx_seq_one_letter_code
_entity_poly.pdbx_strand_id
1 'polypeptide(L)'
;MKSGTFIPLLVVVLLPSCGGTVSQTSQQPAILGSSTSSVREEFDPQTLDDDFLLQPTSGTPAFDIPDPVQRHPTTARATGTKGYRVQIAAVLDQLRAQTIKTRAEQLLKQRVYVAYHERTRLYKLHVGNCQTATEAETLRRDTKTKGYPEAFIVRSGIETAPSPYRIPKRIGYRVQIFSASGRRAAENAVKKARAALEREDIYIAFGPPYFKVHVGDFETKDEADKFVQTARKRGYDTPFPVRTEIRAKSK
;
A
#
# COMPACT_ATOMS: atom_id res chain seq x y z
N MET A 1 -32.93 -44.31 -35.15
CA MET A 1 -34.21 -43.90 -34.56
C MET A 1 -34.56 -44.84 -33.41
N LYS A 2 -34.29 -44.43 -32.17
CA LYS A 2 -34.84 -45.04 -30.95
C LYS A 2 -35.09 -43.91 -29.96
N SER A 3 -36.36 -43.53 -29.88
CA SER A 3 -36.94 -42.54 -28.98
C SER A 3 -36.97 -43.12 -27.56
N GLY A 4 -36.21 -42.52 -26.65
CA GLY A 4 -36.24 -42.79 -25.22
C GLY A 4 -36.98 -41.67 -24.50
N THR A 5 -38.06 -42.05 -23.83
CA THR A 5 -39.11 -41.24 -23.22
C THR A 5 -38.61 -40.42 -22.02
N PHE A 6 -38.94 -39.13 -21.99
CA PHE A 6 -38.77 -38.24 -20.84
C PHE A 6 -39.82 -38.55 -19.76
N ILE A 7 -39.38 -38.74 -18.51
CA ILE A 7 -40.24 -38.81 -17.32
C ILE A 7 -39.73 -37.73 -16.36
N PRO A 8 -40.48 -36.65 -16.07
CA PRO A 8 -40.15 -35.74 -14.99
C PRO A 8 -40.76 -36.27 -13.69
N LEU A 9 -39.92 -36.80 -12.80
CA LEU A 9 -40.32 -37.15 -11.43
C LEU A 9 -40.25 -35.89 -10.56
N LEU A 10 -41.44 -35.36 -10.27
CA LEU A 10 -41.73 -34.30 -9.30
C LEU A 10 -41.74 -34.90 -7.89
N VAL A 11 -40.84 -34.47 -6.99
CA VAL A 11 -40.94 -34.81 -5.55
C VAL A 11 -40.53 -33.62 -4.67
N VAL A 12 -41.55 -32.93 -4.20
CA VAL A 12 -41.86 -32.46 -2.83
C VAL A 12 -40.76 -31.78 -2.01
N VAL A 13 -40.96 -30.46 -1.85
CA VAL A 13 -40.42 -29.58 -0.79
C VAL A 13 -41.12 -29.89 0.54
N LEU A 14 -40.34 -30.05 1.62
CA LEU A 14 -40.82 -30.12 3.01
C LEU A 14 -40.07 -29.10 3.85
N LEU A 15 -40.77 -28.04 4.26
CA LEU A 15 -40.39 -27.10 5.32
C LEU A 15 -41.33 -27.33 6.51
N PRO A 16 -40.83 -27.45 7.76
CA PRO A 16 -41.57 -27.11 8.98
C PRO A 16 -41.12 -25.70 9.42
N SER A 17 -41.92 -24.63 9.39
CA SER A 17 -43.17 -24.29 10.11
C SER A 17 -43.03 -24.18 11.64
N CYS A 18 -43.02 -22.93 12.11
CA CYS A 18 -43.71 -22.27 13.23
C CYS A 18 -43.97 -22.95 14.60
N GLY A 19 -43.81 -22.10 15.64
CA GLY A 19 -44.61 -22.05 16.87
C GLY A 19 -43.82 -22.44 18.13
N GLY A 20 -43.85 -21.74 19.27
CA GLY A 20 -44.64 -20.60 19.73
C GLY A 20 -44.69 -20.62 21.27
N THR A 21 -44.88 -19.44 21.86
CA THR A 21 -45.51 -19.14 23.17
C THR A 21 -44.80 -19.37 24.50
N VAL A 22 -44.92 -18.27 25.28
CA VAL A 22 -44.61 -17.98 26.68
C VAL A 22 -45.54 -18.74 27.64
N SER A 23 -45.02 -19.11 28.81
CA SER A 23 -45.82 -19.23 30.04
C SER A 23 -44.97 -18.88 31.26
N GLN A 24 -45.46 -17.89 32.02
CA GLN A 24 -45.00 -17.45 33.33
C GLN A 24 -45.52 -18.38 34.43
N THR A 25 -44.79 -18.45 35.54
CA THR A 25 -45.23 -18.43 36.97
C THR A 25 -44.20 -19.20 37.81
N SER A 26 -43.33 -18.50 38.57
CA SER A 26 -43.45 -18.18 40.02
C SER A 26 -43.25 -19.45 40.90
N GLN A 27 -42.44 -19.55 41.97
CA GLN A 27 -41.83 -18.64 42.94
C GLN A 27 -40.55 -19.28 43.54
N GLN A 28 -39.77 -18.42 44.19
CA GLN A 28 -38.40 -18.51 44.76
C GLN A 28 -38.27 -19.44 46.01
N PRO A 29 -37.04 -19.74 46.55
CA PRO A 29 -36.19 -18.72 47.20
C PRO A 29 -34.66 -18.79 46.98
N ALA A 30 -34.05 -17.60 47.05
CA ALA A 30 -32.75 -17.18 47.61
C ALA A 30 -31.48 -17.97 47.19
N ILE A 31 -30.33 -17.39 46.82
CA ILE A 31 -29.59 -16.22 47.32
C ILE A 31 -28.60 -15.80 46.20
N LEU A 32 -28.57 -14.55 45.75
CA LEU A 32 -27.32 -13.92 45.28
C LEU A 32 -27.45 -12.40 45.24
N GLY A 33 -26.50 -11.72 45.89
CA GLY A 33 -26.49 -10.29 46.12
C GLY A 33 -26.54 -9.47 44.83
N SER A 34 -27.45 -8.49 44.84
CA SER A 34 -27.52 -7.38 43.91
C SER A 34 -26.36 -6.43 44.15
N SER A 35 -25.53 -6.20 43.12
CA SER A 35 -24.88 -4.91 42.94
C SER A 35 -25.11 -4.47 41.51
N THR A 36 -26.19 -3.72 41.33
CA THR A 36 -26.39 -2.81 40.21
C THR A 36 -25.11 -1.99 40.01
N SER A 37 -24.42 -2.14 38.89
CA SER A 37 -23.43 -1.15 38.47
C SER A 37 -24.18 0.10 38.04
N SER A 38 -24.47 0.95 39.01
CA SER A 38 -24.88 2.33 38.83
C SER A 38 -23.92 3.00 37.86
N VAL A 39 -24.45 3.50 36.75
CA VAL A 39 -23.78 4.58 36.02
C VAL A 39 -23.61 5.72 37.03
N ARG A 40 -22.37 6.07 37.37
CA ARG A 40 -22.06 7.25 38.19
C ARG A 40 -22.22 8.49 37.30
N GLU A 41 -23.42 9.03 37.24
CA GLU A 41 -23.69 10.40 36.79
C GLU A 41 -23.64 11.33 38.01
N GLU A 42 -22.45 11.52 38.55
CA GLU A 42 -22.17 12.54 39.57
C GLU A 42 -21.21 13.55 38.95
N PHE A 43 -21.65 14.22 37.88
CA PHE A 43 -21.00 15.43 37.40
C PHE A 43 -21.80 16.62 37.95
N ASP A 44 -21.34 17.17 39.07
CA ASP A 44 -21.94 18.35 39.68
C ASP A 44 -21.32 19.61 39.06
N PRO A 45 -22.06 20.36 38.21
CA PRO A 45 -21.54 21.55 37.54
C PRO A 45 -21.17 22.68 38.52
N GLN A 46 -21.56 22.60 39.80
CA GLN A 46 -21.18 23.58 40.81
C GLN A 46 -19.83 23.30 41.49
N THR A 47 -19.22 22.14 41.21
CA THR A 47 -17.84 21.82 41.64
C THR A 47 -16.76 22.27 40.65
N LEU A 48 -17.17 22.92 39.56
CA LEU A 48 -16.25 23.60 38.66
C LEU A 48 -15.82 24.90 39.34
N ASP A 49 -14.64 24.88 39.96
CA ASP A 49 -13.98 26.13 40.36
C ASP A 49 -13.79 26.99 39.11
N ASP A 50 -14.26 28.24 39.16
CA ASP A 50 -14.13 29.25 38.09
C ASP A 50 -12.66 29.66 37.81
N ASP A 51 -11.69 28.94 38.37
CA ASP A 51 -10.25 29.19 38.25
C ASP A 51 -9.67 28.76 36.89
N PHE A 52 -10.51 28.29 35.96
CA PHE A 52 -10.14 28.06 34.56
C PHE A 52 -10.23 29.32 33.70
N LEU A 53 -10.16 30.50 34.31
CA LEU A 53 -9.79 31.73 33.61
C LEU A 53 -8.27 31.80 33.56
N LEU A 54 -7.72 31.57 32.36
CA LEU A 54 -6.31 31.85 32.07
C LEU A 54 -6.01 33.30 32.44
N GLN A 55 -5.37 33.51 33.60
CA GLN A 55 -4.82 34.81 33.95
C GLN A 55 -3.70 35.12 32.95
N PRO A 56 -3.66 36.31 32.32
CA PRO A 56 -2.56 36.69 31.47
C PRO A 56 -1.31 36.81 32.34
N THR A 57 -0.45 35.80 32.32
CA THR A 57 0.84 35.83 32.99
C THR A 57 1.72 36.84 32.26
N SER A 58 1.67 38.09 32.69
CA SER A 58 2.63 39.13 32.32
C SER A 58 3.97 38.77 32.97
N GLY A 59 4.74 37.89 32.33
CA GLY A 59 5.98 37.39 32.90
C GLY A 59 6.65 36.37 31.99
N THR A 60 7.31 36.86 30.95
CA THR A 60 8.15 36.07 30.05
C THR A 60 9.36 35.52 30.83
N PRO A 61 9.60 34.21 30.82
CA PRO A 61 10.88 33.69 30.40
C PRO A 61 10.70 33.24 28.96
N ALA A 62 11.52 33.79 28.08
CA ALA A 62 11.55 33.43 26.68
C ALA A 62 11.88 31.93 26.56
N PHE A 63 10.84 31.10 26.53
CA PHE A 63 10.92 29.87 25.79
C PHE A 63 11.02 30.31 24.34
N ASP A 64 12.23 30.19 23.78
CA ASP A 64 12.44 30.19 22.33
C ASP A 64 11.60 29.04 21.79
N ILE A 65 10.34 29.34 21.48
CA ILE A 65 9.54 28.57 20.56
C ILE A 65 10.32 28.71 19.26
N PRO A 66 10.99 27.65 18.75
CA PRO A 66 11.51 27.75 17.40
C PRO A 66 10.31 28.08 16.54
N ASP A 67 10.43 29.17 15.76
CA ASP A 67 9.38 29.72 14.91
C ASP A 67 8.51 28.58 14.39
N PRO A 68 7.16 28.69 14.44
CA PRO A 68 6.31 27.67 13.87
C PRO A 68 6.84 27.47 12.48
N VAL A 69 7.45 26.30 12.22
CA VAL A 69 8.08 26.01 10.94
C VAL A 69 6.94 26.19 9.98
N GLN A 70 6.93 27.35 9.33
CA GLN A 70 6.07 27.62 8.21
C GLN A 70 6.60 26.59 7.24
N ARG A 71 5.93 25.44 7.21
CA ARG A 71 5.84 24.66 5.99
C ARG A 71 5.04 25.56 5.06
N HIS A 72 5.68 26.64 4.60
CA HIS A 72 5.56 27.03 3.22
C HIS A 72 5.53 25.69 2.49
N PRO A 73 4.47 25.40 1.71
CA PRO A 73 4.67 24.39 0.70
C PRO A 73 5.95 24.84 0.02
N THR A 74 7.00 24.04 0.11
CA THR A 74 8.16 24.21 -0.76
C THR A 74 7.59 23.93 -2.14
N THR A 75 6.86 24.89 -2.69
CA THR A 75 6.78 25.17 -4.11
C THR A 75 8.18 25.66 -4.49
N ALA A 76 9.18 24.81 -4.28
CA ALA A 76 10.15 24.59 -5.31
C ALA A 76 9.27 24.35 -6.54
N ARG A 77 9.30 25.31 -7.44
CA ARG A 77 8.61 25.27 -8.73
C ARG A 77 9.20 24.09 -9.48
N ALA A 78 8.76 22.89 -9.08
CA ALA A 78 9.16 21.65 -9.68
C ALA A 78 8.70 21.79 -11.12
N THR A 79 9.67 21.77 -12.03
CA THR A 79 9.46 21.77 -13.45
C THR A 79 8.47 20.66 -13.76
N GLY A 80 7.20 21.05 -13.87
CA GLY A 80 6.08 20.13 -13.89
C GLY A 80 6.09 19.39 -15.21
N THR A 81 6.81 18.27 -15.24
CA THR A 81 6.80 17.39 -16.38
C THR A 81 5.41 16.76 -16.43
N LYS A 82 4.79 16.73 -17.61
CA LYS A 82 3.47 16.11 -17.77
C LYS A 82 3.58 14.63 -17.39
N GLY A 83 2.71 14.18 -16.50
CA GLY A 83 2.68 12.80 -16.04
C GLY A 83 1.36 12.43 -15.39
N TYR A 84 1.42 11.41 -14.55
CA TYR A 84 0.27 10.76 -13.94
C TYR A 84 0.53 10.54 -12.45
N ARG A 85 -0.53 10.64 -11.66
CA ARG A 85 -0.57 10.22 -10.26
C ARG A 85 -1.81 9.39 -10.02
N VAL A 86 -1.84 8.62 -8.94
CA VAL A 86 -3.02 7.85 -8.56
C VAL A 86 -3.75 8.57 -7.44
N GLN A 87 -4.96 9.06 -7.67
CA GLN A 87 -5.80 9.63 -6.62
C GLN A 87 -6.37 8.50 -5.75
N ILE A 88 -6.23 8.62 -4.44
CA ILE A 88 -6.68 7.60 -3.46
C ILE A 88 -7.82 8.07 -2.56
N ALA A 89 -7.98 9.39 -2.39
CA ALA A 89 -9.04 9.97 -1.58
C ALA A 89 -9.28 11.44 -1.96
N ALA A 90 -10.49 11.92 -1.69
CA ALA A 90 -10.82 13.33 -1.65
C ALA A 90 -11.66 13.57 -0.38
N VAL A 91 -11.16 14.38 0.55
CA VAL A 91 -11.77 14.59 1.87
C VAL A 91 -11.92 16.06 2.19
N LEU A 92 -12.91 16.42 3.00
CA LEU A 92 -13.15 17.80 3.42
C LEU A 92 -12.18 18.24 4.52
N ASP A 93 -11.85 17.34 5.45
CA ASP A 93 -11.03 17.64 6.62
C ASP A 93 -9.53 17.46 6.35
N GLN A 94 -8.76 18.48 6.72
CA GLN A 94 -7.30 18.50 6.59
C GLN A 94 -6.64 17.46 7.51
N LEU A 95 -7.13 17.28 8.74
CA LEU A 95 -6.53 16.33 9.67
C LEU A 95 -6.67 14.91 9.14
N ARG A 96 -7.87 14.54 8.71
CA ARG A 96 -8.14 13.27 8.00
C ARG A 96 -7.27 13.11 6.76
N ALA A 97 -7.06 14.16 5.96
CA ALA A 97 -6.16 14.10 4.81
C ALA A 97 -4.72 13.76 5.22
N GLN A 98 -4.20 14.34 6.30
CA GLN A 98 -2.86 14.04 6.81
C GLN A 98 -2.77 12.61 7.37
N THR A 99 -3.79 12.14 8.10
CA THR A 99 -3.83 10.75 8.59
C THR A 99 -3.80 9.75 7.45
N ILE A 100 -4.61 9.96 6.41
CA ILE A 100 -4.62 9.09 5.21
C ILE A 100 -3.27 9.16 4.50
N LYS A 101 -2.68 10.36 4.37
CA LYS A 101 -1.35 10.53 3.78
C LYS A 101 -0.29 9.68 4.49
N THR A 102 -0.13 9.84 5.80
CA THR A 102 0.88 9.10 6.57
C THR A 102 0.70 7.59 6.45
N ARG A 103 -0.54 7.12 6.61
CA ARG A 103 -0.86 5.68 6.46
C ARG A 103 -0.54 5.19 5.05
N ALA A 104 -0.90 5.95 4.02
CA ALA A 104 -0.65 5.60 2.63
C ALA A 104 0.85 5.60 2.31
N GLU A 105 1.63 6.55 2.81
CA GLU A 105 3.09 6.59 2.59
C GLU A 105 3.79 5.35 3.17
N GLN A 106 3.41 4.95 4.39
CA GLN A 106 3.95 3.76 5.04
C GLN A 106 3.58 2.47 4.29
N LEU A 107 2.32 2.34 3.90
CA LEU A 107 1.78 1.12 3.32
C LEU A 107 2.18 0.95 1.84
N LEU A 108 2.07 2.03 1.07
CA LEU A 108 2.37 2.01 -0.37
C LEU A 108 3.87 2.13 -0.63
N LYS A 109 4.67 2.62 0.33
CA LYS A 109 6.08 2.96 0.13
C LYS A 109 6.23 3.85 -1.10
N GLN A 110 5.41 4.90 -1.15
CA GLN A 110 5.38 5.91 -2.22
C GLN A 110 5.06 7.26 -1.60
N ARG A 111 5.49 8.35 -2.25
CA ARG A 111 5.18 9.70 -1.78
C ARG A 111 3.71 10.03 -2.02
N VAL A 112 3.06 10.67 -1.04
CA VAL A 112 1.66 11.08 -1.14
C VAL A 112 1.53 12.59 -1.05
N TYR A 113 0.88 13.15 -2.05
CA TYR A 113 0.64 14.58 -2.23
C TYR A 113 -0.77 14.92 -1.77
N VAL A 114 -0.89 15.93 -0.92
CA VAL A 114 -2.17 16.49 -0.50
C VAL A 114 -2.32 17.84 -1.19
N ALA A 115 -3.37 18.00 -2.00
CA ALA A 115 -3.66 19.24 -2.71
C ALA A 115 -5.07 19.70 -2.35
N TYR A 116 -5.20 20.92 -1.81
CA TYR A 116 -6.50 21.54 -1.61
C TYR A 116 -7.04 22.07 -2.93
N HIS A 117 -8.29 21.75 -3.24
CA HIS A 117 -8.95 22.18 -4.45
C HIS A 117 -10.07 23.17 -4.11
N GLU A 118 -9.81 24.46 -4.32
CA GLU A 118 -10.65 25.58 -3.85
C GLU A 118 -12.12 25.47 -4.28
N ARG A 119 -12.38 25.13 -5.55
CA ARG A 119 -13.75 25.03 -6.08
C ARG A 119 -14.57 23.92 -5.43
N THR A 120 -13.93 22.80 -5.11
CA THR A 120 -14.63 21.66 -4.49
C THR A 120 -14.48 21.64 -2.97
N ARG A 121 -13.65 22.52 -2.41
CA ARG A 121 -13.26 22.56 -0.99
C ARG A 121 -12.81 21.19 -0.44
N LEU A 122 -12.15 20.40 -1.28
CA LEU A 122 -11.68 19.06 -0.94
C LEU A 122 -10.16 19.00 -0.99
N TYR A 123 -9.57 18.33 -0.02
CA TYR A 123 -8.19 17.85 -0.04
C TYR A 123 -8.13 16.57 -0.88
N LYS A 124 -7.53 16.66 -2.06
CA LYS A 124 -7.30 15.54 -2.97
C LYS A 124 -5.93 14.92 -2.68
N LEU A 125 -5.92 13.60 -2.47
CA LEU A 125 -4.72 12.85 -2.17
C LEU A 125 -4.26 12.08 -3.40
N HIS A 126 -3.03 12.35 -3.85
CA HIS A 126 -2.42 11.73 -5.02
C HIS A 126 -1.13 11.00 -4.66
N VAL A 127 -0.94 9.80 -5.20
CA VAL A 127 0.20 8.93 -4.91
C VAL A 127 1.14 8.87 -6.10
N GLY A 128 2.45 8.92 -5.81
CA GLY A 128 3.52 8.67 -6.77
C GLY A 128 3.76 9.81 -7.75
N ASN A 129 4.66 9.56 -8.70
CA ASN A 129 5.02 10.43 -9.83
C ASN A 129 5.27 9.54 -11.05
N CYS A 130 4.22 9.11 -11.74
CA CYS A 130 4.32 8.19 -12.86
C CYS A 130 4.52 8.96 -14.17
N GLN A 131 5.58 8.65 -14.91
CA GLN A 131 5.83 9.32 -16.20
C GLN A 131 4.97 8.74 -17.32
N THR A 132 4.66 7.45 -17.24
CA THR A 132 3.91 6.71 -18.26
C THR A 132 2.57 6.20 -17.73
N ALA A 133 1.61 6.00 -18.63
CA ALA A 133 0.31 5.41 -18.27
C ALA A 133 0.45 3.98 -17.73
N THR A 134 1.40 3.19 -18.25
CA THR A 134 1.65 1.82 -17.80
C THR A 134 2.18 1.76 -16.36
N GLU A 135 3.07 2.69 -15.99
CA GLU A 135 3.56 2.84 -14.61
C GLU A 135 2.41 3.23 -13.68
N ALA A 136 1.57 4.17 -14.11
CA ALA A 136 0.39 4.61 -13.36
C ALA A 136 -0.64 3.48 -13.15
N GLU A 137 -0.85 2.63 -14.16
CA GLU A 137 -1.77 1.49 -14.07
C GLU A 137 -1.24 0.39 -13.14
N THR A 138 0.07 0.16 -13.15
CA THR A 138 0.71 -0.74 -12.21
C THR A 138 0.57 -0.24 -10.77
N LEU A 139 0.85 1.06 -10.55
CA LEU A 139 0.69 1.70 -9.25
C LEU A 139 -0.77 1.69 -8.78
N ARG A 140 -1.74 1.96 -9.68
CA ARG A 140 -3.17 1.92 -9.36
C ARG A 140 -3.58 0.54 -8.87
N ARG A 141 -3.20 -0.53 -9.59
CA ARG A 141 -3.54 -1.90 -9.22
C ARG A 141 -2.96 -2.28 -7.86
N ASP A 142 -1.68 -1.97 -7.64
CA ASP A 142 -1.02 -2.19 -6.34
C ASP A 142 -1.73 -1.43 -5.21
N THR A 143 -2.08 -0.17 -5.46
CA THR A 143 -2.79 0.70 -4.51
C THR A 143 -4.18 0.17 -4.15
N LYS A 144 -4.91 -0.36 -5.15
CA LYS A 144 -6.20 -1.04 -4.92
C LYS A 144 -6.07 -2.28 -4.04
N THR A 145 -5.14 -3.17 -4.37
CA THR A 145 -4.87 -4.38 -3.58
C THR A 145 -4.49 -4.07 -2.14
N LYS A 146 -3.85 -2.92 -1.92
CA LYS A 146 -3.36 -2.43 -0.64
C LYS A 146 -4.39 -1.69 0.23
N GLY A 147 -5.65 -1.65 -0.19
CA GLY A 147 -6.76 -1.13 0.62
C GLY A 147 -7.34 0.21 0.15
N TYR A 148 -6.98 0.68 -1.05
CA TYR A 148 -7.57 1.87 -1.66
C TYR A 148 -8.35 1.48 -2.93
N PRO A 149 -9.52 0.81 -2.81
CA PRO A 149 -10.26 0.24 -3.94
C PRO A 149 -10.72 1.28 -4.96
N GLU A 150 -11.00 2.50 -4.49
CA GLU A 150 -11.43 3.65 -5.29
C GLU A 150 -10.27 4.37 -5.99
N ALA A 151 -9.06 3.81 -5.97
CA ALA A 151 -7.91 4.46 -6.58
C ALA A 151 -8.04 4.58 -8.10
N PHE A 152 -7.82 5.78 -8.64
CA PHE A 152 -7.88 6.06 -10.08
C PHE A 152 -6.75 6.96 -10.56
N ILE A 153 -6.43 6.91 -11.85
CA ILE A 153 -5.31 7.66 -12.43
C ILE A 153 -5.76 9.08 -12.79
N VAL A 154 -4.93 10.06 -12.42
CA VAL A 154 -5.12 11.48 -12.69
C VAL A 154 -3.91 12.03 -13.43
N ARG A 155 -4.14 12.78 -14.50
CA ARG A 155 -3.08 13.52 -15.21
C ARG A 155 -2.69 14.72 -14.35
N SER A 156 -1.40 14.88 -14.06
CA SER A 156 -0.91 15.99 -13.26
C SER A 156 0.54 16.35 -13.61
N GLY A 157 0.96 17.55 -13.22
CA GLY A 157 2.38 17.90 -13.20
C GLY A 157 3.07 17.09 -12.10
N ILE A 158 4.03 16.25 -12.49
CA ILE A 158 4.78 15.43 -11.54
C ILE A 158 6.15 16.05 -11.27
N GLU A 159 6.65 15.81 -10.06
CA GLU A 159 7.99 16.19 -9.68
C GLU A 159 8.96 15.09 -10.14
N THR A 160 10.00 15.47 -10.88
CA THR A 160 11.07 14.53 -11.26
C THR A 160 12.01 14.22 -10.08
N ALA A 161 11.80 14.85 -8.93
CA ALA A 161 12.55 14.56 -7.72
C ALA A 161 12.45 13.05 -7.38
N PRO A 162 13.57 12.38 -7.07
CA PRO A 162 13.54 10.99 -6.66
C PRO A 162 12.66 10.90 -5.42
N SER A 163 11.56 10.15 -5.51
CA SER A 163 10.83 9.77 -4.30
C SER A 163 11.83 9.04 -3.39
N PRO A 164 11.86 9.30 -2.07
CA PRO A 164 12.73 8.54 -1.16
C PRO A 164 12.45 7.03 -1.20
N TYR A 165 11.28 6.64 -1.73
CA TYR A 165 10.92 5.24 -1.94
C TYR A 165 11.17 4.72 -3.37
N ARG A 166 11.47 5.60 -4.34
CA ARG A 166 11.85 5.20 -5.69
C ARG A 166 13.35 5.00 -5.72
N ILE A 167 13.77 3.73 -5.66
CA ILE A 167 15.17 3.37 -5.84
C ILE A 167 15.61 3.93 -7.20
N PRO A 168 16.58 4.85 -7.25
CA PRO A 168 17.04 5.43 -8.50
C PRO A 168 17.48 4.30 -9.43
N LYS A 169 17.11 4.39 -10.70
CA LYS A 169 17.50 3.42 -11.72
C LYS A 169 18.53 4.03 -12.64
N ARG A 170 19.45 3.20 -13.12
CA ARG A 170 20.39 3.57 -14.19
C ARG A 170 20.62 2.40 -15.12
N ILE A 171 21.25 2.66 -16.24
CA ILE A 171 21.66 1.61 -17.17
C ILE A 171 22.86 0.85 -16.59
N GLY A 172 22.77 -0.47 -16.61
CA GLY A 172 23.82 -1.39 -16.21
C GLY A 172 23.55 -2.78 -16.77
N TYR A 173 24.01 -3.82 -16.06
CA TYR A 173 23.92 -5.21 -16.48
C TYR A 173 23.29 -6.07 -15.38
N ARG A 174 22.48 -7.04 -15.80
CA ARG A 174 22.05 -8.16 -14.95
C ARG A 174 22.35 -9.45 -15.66
N VAL A 175 22.59 -10.53 -14.91
CA VAL A 175 22.86 -11.84 -15.51
C VAL A 175 21.56 -12.63 -15.61
N GLN A 176 21.14 -12.96 -16.84
CA GLN A 176 20.01 -13.86 -17.04
C GLN A 176 20.47 -15.29 -16.77
N ILE A 177 19.75 -16.01 -15.91
CA ILE A 177 20.08 -17.39 -15.52
C ILE A 177 19.02 -18.41 -15.95
N PHE A 178 17.80 -17.94 -16.25
CA PHE A 178 16.68 -18.82 -16.58
C PHE A 178 15.63 -18.08 -17.42
N SER A 179 14.89 -18.83 -18.23
CA SER A 179 13.75 -18.35 -19.01
C SER A 179 12.69 -19.45 -19.10
N ALA A 180 11.43 -19.12 -18.85
CA ALA A 180 10.32 -20.08 -18.95
C ALA A 180 9.03 -19.39 -19.42
N SER A 181 8.14 -20.14 -20.08
CA SER A 181 6.81 -19.64 -20.49
C SER A 181 5.86 -19.47 -19.29
N GLY A 182 6.03 -20.25 -18.22
CA GLY A 182 5.19 -20.22 -17.04
C GLY A 182 5.77 -19.41 -15.88
N ARG A 183 4.95 -18.53 -15.28
CA ARG A 183 5.32 -17.74 -14.10
C ARG A 183 5.78 -18.60 -12.92
N ARG A 184 5.09 -19.72 -12.65
CA ARG A 184 5.43 -20.64 -11.55
C ARG A 184 6.83 -21.23 -11.68
N ALA A 185 7.26 -21.54 -12.91
CA ALA A 185 8.61 -22.04 -13.17
C ALA A 185 9.67 -20.95 -12.89
N ALA A 186 9.40 -19.71 -13.29
CA ALA A 186 10.28 -18.58 -12.99
C ALA A 186 10.38 -18.32 -11.47
N GLU A 187 9.27 -18.36 -10.73
CA GLU A 187 9.26 -18.21 -9.26
C GLU A 187 10.04 -19.33 -8.55
N ASN A 188 9.91 -20.58 -9.00
CA ASN A 188 10.70 -21.70 -8.49
C ASN A 188 12.20 -21.52 -8.78
N ALA A 189 12.55 -21.03 -9.98
CA ALA A 189 13.93 -20.72 -10.34
C ALA A 189 14.52 -19.61 -9.45
N VAL A 190 13.74 -18.58 -9.09
CA VAL A 190 14.16 -17.54 -8.13
C VAL A 190 14.45 -18.14 -6.76
N LYS A 191 13.60 -19.03 -6.24
CA LYS A 191 13.81 -19.69 -4.95
C LYS A 191 15.10 -20.52 -4.95
N LYS A 192 15.31 -21.33 -6.00
CA LYS A 192 16.54 -22.13 -6.19
C LYS A 192 17.77 -21.23 -6.28
N ALA A 193 17.69 -20.13 -7.03
CA ALA A 193 18.79 -19.20 -7.21
C ALA A 193 19.13 -18.42 -5.93
N ARG A 194 18.15 -18.05 -5.13
CA ARG A 194 18.39 -17.43 -3.82
C ARG A 194 19.18 -18.34 -2.90
N ALA A 195 18.84 -19.63 -2.88
CA ALA A 195 19.55 -20.64 -2.10
C ALA A 195 20.95 -20.97 -2.66
N ALA A 196 21.09 -21.12 -3.98
CA ALA A 196 22.35 -21.54 -4.61
C ALA A 196 23.38 -20.41 -4.75
N LEU A 197 22.93 -19.17 -4.92
CA LEU A 197 23.79 -18.00 -5.14
C LEU A 197 23.93 -17.13 -3.89
N GLU A 198 23.18 -17.41 -2.82
CA GLU A 198 23.18 -16.64 -1.55
C GLU A 198 22.93 -15.14 -1.77
N ARG A 199 21.98 -14.83 -2.66
CA ARG A 199 21.66 -13.45 -3.09
C ARG A 199 20.18 -13.16 -3.10
N GLU A 200 19.83 -11.93 -2.75
CA GLU A 200 18.45 -11.47 -2.71
C GLU A 200 18.02 -10.64 -3.93
N ASP A 201 18.99 -10.12 -4.69
CA ASP A 201 18.79 -9.26 -5.87
C ASP A 201 18.51 -10.07 -7.14
N ILE A 202 17.42 -10.86 -7.07
CA ILE A 202 16.93 -11.71 -8.16
C ILE A 202 15.57 -11.20 -8.62
N TYR A 203 15.42 -11.02 -9.93
CA TYR A 203 14.29 -10.34 -10.56
C TYR A 203 13.64 -11.24 -11.61
N ILE A 204 12.31 -11.17 -11.71
CA ILE A 204 11.55 -11.75 -12.82
C ILE A 204 11.13 -10.61 -13.74
N ALA A 205 11.53 -10.68 -15.00
CA ALA A 205 11.07 -9.78 -16.05
C ALA A 205 10.20 -10.56 -17.04
N PHE A 206 9.00 -10.07 -17.32
CA PHE A 206 8.15 -10.66 -18.35
C PHE A 206 8.43 -9.96 -19.70
N GLY A 207 8.99 -10.72 -20.64
CA GLY A 207 9.15 -10.32 -22.02
C GLY A 207 8.37 -11.32 -22.88
N PRO A 208 7.14 -11.00 -23.33
CA PRO A 208 6.29 -11.95 -24.01
C PRO A 208 7.04 -12.73 -25.11
N PRO A 209 6.93 -14.07 -25.16
CA PRO A 209 6.05 -14.94 -24.36
C PRO A 209 6.69 -15.52 -23.07
N TYR A 210 7.88 -15.07 -22.67
CA TYR A 210 8.67 -15.72 -21.62
C TYR A 210 8.89 -14.84 -20.37
N PHE A 211 8.91 -15.49 -19.21
CA PHE A 211 9.43 -14.94 -17.95
C PHE A 211 10.93 -15.21 -17.87
N LYS A 212 11.71 -14.14 -17.84
CA LYS A 212 13.18 -14.14 -17.73
C LYS A 212 13.57 -13.89 -16.28
N VAL A 213 14.52 -14.67 -15.77
CA VAL A 213 15.06 -14.50 -14.41
C VAL A 213 16.44 -13.88 -14.50
N HIS A 214 16.59 -12.70 -13.91
CA HIS A 214 17.81 -11.92 -13.86
C HIS A 214 18.37 -11.86 -12.45
N VAL A 215 19.69 -11.87 -12.31
CA VAL A 215 20.41 -11.80 -11.04
C VAL A 215 21.37 -10.62 -11.06
N GLY A 216 21.46 -9.93 -9.92
CA GLY A 216 22.42 -8.87 -9.71
C GLY A 216 21.95 -7.51 -10.21
N ASP A 217 22.68 -6.49 -9.80
CA ASP A 217 22.68 -5.14 -10.37
C ASP A 217 24.16 -4.75 -10.56
N PHE A 218 24.70 -4.99 -11.76
CA PHE A 218 26.12 -4.77 -12.10
C PHE A 218 26.30 -3.49 -12.90
N GLU A 219 27.30 -2.67 -12.56
CA GLU A 219 27.51 -1.39 -13.24
C GLU A 219 28.18 -1.60 -14.60
N THR A 220 29.15 -2.52 -14.63
CA THR A 220 29.98 -2.80 -15.80
C THR A 220 29.71 -4.20 -16.34
N LYS A 221 30.01 -4.40 -17.62
CA LYS A 221 29.91 -5.72 -18.24
C LYS A 221 30.90 -6.70 -17.60
N ASP A 222 32.11 -6.26 -17.27
CA ASP A 222 33.14 -7.10 -16.66
C ASP A 222 32.73 -7.66 -15.30
N GLU A 223 32.03 -6.88 -14.47
CA GLU A 223 31.43 -7.35 -13.22
C GLU A 223 30.39 -8.45 -13.47
N ALA A 224 29.53 -8.25 -14.46
CA ALA A 224 28.52 -9.23 -14.84
C ALA A 224 29.17 -10.52 -15.39
N ASP A 225 30.24 -10.41 -16.18
CA ASP A 225 30.97 -11.56 -16.73
C ASP A 225 31.70 -12.37 -15.64
N LYS A 226 32.26 -11.71 -14.63
CA LYS A 226 32.79 -12.39 -13.42
C LYS A 226 31.68 -13.15 -12.69
N PHE A 227 30.48 -12.57 -12.61
CA PHE A 227 29.34 -13.24 -11.99
C PHE A 227 28.83 -14.42 -12.83
N VAL A 228 28.84 -14.32 -14.16
CA VAL A 228 28.51 -15.43 -15.07
C VAL A 228 29.38 -16.65 -14.77
N GLN A 229 30.69 -16.47 -14.59
CA GLN A 229 31.59 -17.58 -14.23
C GLN A 229 31.23 -18.19 -12.87
N THR A 230 30.85 -17.35 -11.90
CA THR A 230 30.41 -17.81 -10.57
C THR A 230 29.09 -18.59 -10.67
N ALA A 231 28.13 -18.12 -11.46
CA ALA A 231 26.87 -18.81 -11.70
C ALA A 231 27.08 -20.17 -12.38
N ARG A 232 28.00 -20.26 -13.35
CA ARG A 232 28.38 -21.54 -13.98
C ARG A 232 28.91 -22.55 -12.96
N LYS A 233 29.81 -22.11 -12.07
CA LYS A 233 30.34 -22.95 -10.98
C LYS A 233 29.25 -23.43 -10.01
N ARG A 234 28.13 -22.72 -9.91
CA ARG A 234 26.97 -23.06 -9.06
C ARG A 234 25.90 -23.90 -9.79
N GLY A 235 26.19 -24.40 -11.00
CA GLY A 235 25.31 -25.31 -11.74
C GLY A 235 24.27 -24.63 -12.64
N TYR A 236 24.55 -23.41 -13.10
CA TYR A 236 23.77 -22.74 -14.15
C TYR A 236 24.49 -22.88 -15.49
N ASP A 237 23.87 -23.58 -16.45
CA ASP A 237 24.55 -23.94 -17.71
C ASP A 237 24.73 -22.76 -18.67
N THR A 238 23.70 -21.90 -18.80
CA THR A 238 23.67 -20.83 -19.82
C THR A 238 23.45 -19.41 -19.26
N PRO A 239 24.17 -18.98 -18.21
CA PRO A 239 24.09 -17.60 -17.75
C PRO A 239 24.78 -16.64 -18.74
N PHE A 240 24.15 -15.50 -18.99
CA PHE A 240 24.71 -14.45 -19.84
C PHE A 240 24.33 -13.04 -19.34
N PRO A 241 25.19 -12.02 -19.56
CA PRO A 241 24.90 -10.65 -19.15
C PRO A 241 23.89 -10.00 -20.11
N VAL A 242 22.96 -9.23 -19.55
CA VAL A 242 21.93 -8.48 -20.27
C VAL A 242 21.98 -7.03 -19.83
N ARG A 243 22.11 -6.12 -20.79
CA ARG A 243 22.07 -4.68 -20.53
C ARG A 243 20.64 -4.26 -20.21
N THR A 244 20.42 -3.67 -19.04
CA THR A 244 19.07 -3.32 -18.56
C THR A 244 19.10 -2.20 -17.51
N GLU A 245 17.94 -1.76 -17.06
CA GLU A 245 17.81 -0.86 -15.92
C GLU A 245 18.07 -1.60 -14.63
N ILE A 246 19.12 -1.18 -13.91
CA ILE A 246 19.51 -1.69 -12.60
C ILE A 246 19.16 -0.71 -11.51
N ARG A 247 19.09 -1.19 -10.27
CA ARG A 247 18.99 -0.33 -9.09
C ARG A 247 20.34 0.39 -8.89
N ALA A 248 20.32 1.70 -8.78
CA ALA A 248 21.49 2.47 -8.41
C ALA A 248 21.76 2.28 -6.90
N LYS A 249 23.03 2.07 -6.54
CA LYS A 249 23.44 2.01 -5.14
C LYS A 249 23.32 3.42 -4.56
N SER A 250 22.73 3.53 -3.36
CA SER A 250 22.86 4.77 -2.59
C SER A 250 24.34 4.91 -2.24
N LYS A 251 24.96 6.02 -2.62
CA LYS A 251 26.32 6.38 -2.18
C LYS A 251 26.28 6.76 -0.71
#